data_AF-A0A6C0B4P8-F1
#
_entry.id   AF-A0A6C0B4P8-F1
#
_cell.length_a   1.000
_cell.length_b   1.000
_cell.length_c   1.000
_cell.angle_alpha   90.00
_cell.angle_beta   90.00
_cell.angle_gamma   90.00
#
_symmetry.space_group_name_H-M   'P 1'
#
loop_
_entity.id
_entity.type
_entity.pdbx_description
1 polymer ?
#
loop_
_entity_poly.entity_id
_entity_poly.type
_entity_poly.pdbx_seq_one_letter_code
_entity_poly.pdbx_strand_id
1 'polypeptide(L)'
;FIKSKSIFYKSIVWSNKVNKLVNDYKNQYNLDNYISVHYRGYSEKFDKADKGELNFKTINKINYYNNLINKVKTKYKILLFSNITNHNLISNRIINVSDKNIDRSLKDDMLISIAEFIILSQSSLIIGTNSSSFSDEASFFNIIPKLMPLKTKDNSYHCYGYSITDNIESLNYNSDTINTYMENKSV
;
A
#
# COMPACT_ATOMS: atom_id res chain seq x y z
N PHE A 1 16.04 -4.07 -14.14
CA PHE A 1 14.69 -4.62 -13.90
C PHE A 1 13.70 -3.58 -13.35
N ILE A 2 13.83 -3.08 -12.11
CA ILE A 2 12.85 -2.14 -11.50
C ILE A 2 12.58 -0.91 -12.37
N LYS A 3 13.63 -0.26 -12.90
CA LYS A 3 13.48 0.89 -13.83
C LYS A 3 12.64 0.55 -15.06
N SER A 4 12.88 -0.61 -15.68
CA SER A 4 12.10 -1.09 -16.82
C SER A 4 10.64 -1.34 -16.45
N LYS A 5 10.38 -1.82 -15.23
CA LYS A 5 9.02 -2.01 -14.70
C LYS A 5 8.28 -0.68 -14.51
N SER A 6 8.95 0.32 -13.94
CA SER A 6 8.43 1.70 -13.84
C SER A 6 8.11 2.28 -15.21
N ILE A 7 9.01 2.10 -16.20
CA ILE A 7 8.77 2.54 -17.59
C ILE A 7 7.56 1.85 -18.19
N PHE A 8 7.44 0.52 -18.02
CA PHE A 8 6.27 -0.23 -18.49
C PHE A 8 4.98 0.34 -17.90
N TYR A 9 4.90 0.49 -16.58
CA TYR A 9 3.71 1.04 -15.93
C TYR A 9 3.35 2.45 -16.40
N LYS A 10 4.36 3.32 -16.59
CA LYS A 10 4.17 4.68 -17.11
C LYS A 10 3.76 4.73 -18.58
N SER A 11 4.01 3.67 -19.35
CA SER A 11 3.57 3.54 -20.74
C SER A 11 2.10 3.10 -20.89
N ILE A 12 1.45 2.65 -19.80
CA ILE A 12 0.08 2.17 -19.86
C ILE A 12 -0.87 3.36 -20.08
N VAL A 13 -1.67 3.29 -21.14
CA VAL A 13 -2.79 4.21 -21.37
C VAL A 13 -4.05 3.61 -20.75
N TRP A 14 -4.51 4.21 -19.66
CA TRP A 14 -5.71 3.76 -18.96
C TRP A 14 -7.00 4.22 -19.66
N SER A 15 -8.05 3.41 -19.54
CA SER A 15 -9.37 3.75 -20.11
C SER A 15 -9.99 5.00 -19.46
N ASN A 16 -10.88 5.68 -20.19
CA ASN A 16 -11.61 6.85 -19.68
C ASN A 16 -12.36 6.57 -18.38
N LYS A 17 -12.89 5.35 -18.19
CA LYS A 17 -13.58 4.96 -16.96
C LYS A 17 -12.63 4.95 -15.76
N VAL A 18 -11.44 4.39 -15.93
CA VAL A 18 -10.40 4.36 -14.89
C VAL A 18 -9.90 5.78 -14.60
N ASN A 19 -9.61 6.57 -15.64
CA ASN A 19 -9.16 7.95 -15.47
C ASN A 19 -10.19 8.81 -14.73
N LYS A 20 -11.48 8.61 -15.02
CA LYS A 20 -12.57 9.27 -14.28
C LYS A 20 -12.53 8.91 -12.80
N LEU A 21 -12.49 7.62 -12.44
CA LEU A 21 -12.42 7.18 -11.04
C LEU A 21 -11.18 7.74 -10.32
N VAL A 22 -10.02 7.74 -10.96
CA VAL A 22 -8.79 8.33 -10.41
C VAL A 22 -8.97 9.83 -10.13
N ASN A 23 -9.56 10.57 -11.07
CA ASN A 23 -9.82 12.00 -10.88
C ASN A 23 -10.87 12.25 -9.79
N ASP A 24 -11.91 11.43 -9.71
CA ASP A 24 -12.94 11.52 -8.68
C ASP A 24 -12.31 11.34 -7.28
N TYR A 25 -11.44 10.35 -7.09
CA TYR A 25 -10.69 10.18 -5.84
C TYR A 25 -9.77 11.37 -5.52
N LYS A 26 -9.04 11.87 -6.52
CA LYS A 26 -8.14 13.03 -6.34
C LYS A 26 -8.91 14.26 -5.88
N ASN A 27 -10.06 14.53 -6.50
CA ASN A 27 -10.90 15.68 -6.17
C ASN A 27 -11.56 15.51 -4.80
N GLN A 28 -12.15 14.33 -4.54
CA GLN A 28 -12.85 14.04 -3.29
C GLN A 28 -11.95 14.20 -2.06
N TYR A 29 -10.71 13.73 -2.15
CA TYR A 29 -9.79 13.74 -1.01
C TYR A 29 -8.72 14.82 -1.09
N ASN A 30 -8.73 15.65 -2.14
CA ASN A 30 -7.75 16.70 -2.43
C ASN A 30 -6.30 16.18 -2.33
N LEU A 31 -5.94 15.30 -3.27
CA LEU A 31 -4.72 14.47 -3.24
C LEU A 31 -3.53 15.11 -3.96
N ASP A 32 -2.81 15.98 -3.27
CA ASP A 32 -1.56 16.57 -3.79
C ASP A 32 -0.29 15.89 -3.22
N ASN A 33 -0.30 15.58 -1.92
CA ASN A 33 0.80 14.90 -1.23
C ASN A 33 0.26 14.09 -0.04
N TYR A 34 0.42 12.78 -0.08
CA TYR A 34 -0.17 11.86 0.90
C TYR A 34 0.67 10.60 1.08
N ILE A 35 0.41 9.94 2.21
CA ILE A 35 0.94 8.63 2.53
C ILE A 35 -0.18 7.62 2.35
N SER A 36 0.16 6.46 1.81
CA SER A 36 -0.80 5.38 1.64
C SER A 36 -0.52 4.25 2.62
N VAL A 37 -1.57 3.72 3.22
CA VAL A 37 -1.58 2.45 3.92
C VAL A 37 -2.27 1.44 3.02
N HIS A 38 -1.60 0.33 2.73
CA HIS A 38 -2.21 -0.78 2.03
C HIS A 38 -2.30 -1.97 2.98
N TYR A 39 -3.52 -2.28 3.43
CA TYR A 39 -3.80 -3.40 4.31
C TYR A 39 -4.56 -4.50 3.56
N ARG A 40 -3.86 -5.58 3.24
CA ARG A 40 -4.46 -6.79 2.69
C ARG A 40 -4.98 -7.70 3.81
N GLY A 41 -6.30 -7.82 3.90
CA GLY A 41 -6.99 -8.85 4.65
C GLY A 41 -7.12 -10.16 3.87
N TYR A 42 -7.26 -11.26 4.60
CA TYR A 42 -7.56 -12.57 4.02
C TYR A 42 -8.99 -12.61 3.45
N SER A 43 -9.17 -13.14 2.24
CA SER A 43 -10.46 -13.36 1.60
C SER A 43 -10.66 -14.84 1.27
N GLU A 44 -11.58 -15.53 1.94
CA GLU A 44 -11.78 -16.97 1.75
C GLU A 44 -12.05 -17.35 0.30
N LYS A 45 -12.86 -16.55 -0.41
CA LYS A 45 -13.20 -16.78 -1.81
C LYS A 45 -11.97 -16.84 -2.73
N PHE A 46 -10.93 -16.05 -2.45
CA PHE A 46 -9.82 -15.84 -3.38
C PHE A 46 -8.48 -16.40 -2.89
N ASP A 47 -8.33 -16.54 -1.58
CA ASP A 47 -7.05 -16.82 -0.94
C ASP A 47 -7.03 -18.25 -0.33
N LYS A 48 -8.15 -19.00 -0.34
CA LYS A 48 -8.25 -20.37 0.25
C LYS A 48 -7.34 -21.42 -0.39
N ALA A 49 -7.03 -21.26 -1.66
CA ALA A 49 -6.07 -22.13 -2.36
C ALA A 49 -4.63 -21.80 -1.98
N ASP A 50 -4.37 -20.55 -1.56
CA ASP A 50 -3.10 -20.13 -1.02
C ASP A 50 -3.01 -20.63 0.43
N LYS A 51 -2.33 -21.76 0.64
CA LYS A 51 -2.07 -22.35 1.97
C LYS A 51 -1.43 -21.39 3.00
N GLY A 52 -1.12 -20.16 2.60
CA GLY A 52 -0.54 -19.08 3.38
C GLY A 52 -1.55 -18.13 4.03
N GLU A 53 -2.84 -18.45 4.13
CA GLU A 53 -3.88 -17.56 4.73
C GLU A 53 -3.49 -16.94 6.08
N LEU A 54 -2.78 -17.71 6.90
CA LEU A 54 -2.32 -17.28 8.22
C LEU A 54 -1.20 -16.24 8.12
N ASN A 55 -0.44 -16.16 7.02
CA ASN A 55 0.73 -15.31 6.92
C ASN A 55 0.42 -13.82 6.89
N PHE A 56 -0.64 -13.34 6.21
CA PHE A 56 -0.83 -11.89 6.15
C PHE A 56 -1.19 -11.29 7.52
N LYS A 57 -2.15 -11.87 8.24
CA LYS A 57 -2.51 -11.44 9.61
C LYS A 57 -1.43 -11.77 10.65
N THR A 58 -0.70 -12.87 10.48
CA THR A 58 0.33 -13.32 11.44
C THR A 58 1.63 -12.54 11.28
N ILE A 59 2.08 -12.31 10.04
CA ILE A 59 3.30 -11.56 9.73
C ILE A 59 3.03 -10.06 9.85
N ASN A 60 1.93 -9.55 9.26
CA ASN A 60 1.61 -8.13 9.27
C ASN A 60 0.60 -7.80 10.37
N LYS A 61 1.12 -7.61 11.59
CA LYS A 61 0.28 -7.31 12.75
C LYS A 61 -0.20 -5.86 12.75
N ILE A 62 -1.47 -5.68 13.10
CA ILE A 62 -2.15 -4.38 13.15
C ILE A 62 -1.41 -3.35 14.02
N ASN A 63 -0.82 -3.78 15.14
CA ASN A 63 -0.06 -2.89 16.02
C ASN A 63 1.18 -2.31 15.33
N TYR A 64 1.82 -3.05 14.43
CA TYR A 64 3.00 -2.56 13.68
C TYR A 64 2.58 -1.56 12.60
N TYR A 65 1.42 -1.75 11.98
CA TYR A 65 0.81 -0.72 11.15
C TYR A 65 0.57 0.55 11.95
N ASN A 66 -0.14 0.44 13.08
CA ASN A 66 -0.46 1.59 13.93
C ASN A 66 0.82 2.30 14.38
N ASN A 67 1.90 1.57 14.71
CA ASN A 67 3.20 2.15 15.07
C ASN A 67 3.79 3.00 13.93
N LEU A 68 3.80 2.50 12.69
CA LEU A 68 4.30 3.27 11.55
C LEU A 68 3.38 4.45 11.20
N ILE A 69 2.07 4.23 11.21
CA ILE A 69 1.05 5.27 10.94
C ILE A 69 1.20 6.44 11.93
N ASN A 70 1.41 6.14 13.22
CA ASN A 70 1.59 7.15 14.25
C ASN A 70 2.90 7.95 14.12
N LYS A 71 3.89 7.44 13.36
CA LYS A 71 5.12 8.17 13.03
C LYS A 71 4.96 9.07 11.82
N VAL A 72 3.88 8.97 11.03
CA VAL A 72 3.66 9.88 9.90
C VAL A 72 3.41 11.29 10.42
N LYS A 73 4.19 12.28 9.95
CA LYS A 73 4.04 13.69 10.37
C LYS A 73 2.61 14.18 10.14
N THR A 74 2.09 14.97 11.07
CA THR A 74 0.68 15.39 11.16
C THR A 74 0.15 16.10 9.92
N LYS A 75 0.99 16.83 9.20
CA LYS A 75 0.61 17.59 7.99
C LYS A 75 0.25 16.71 6.78
N TYR A 76 0.59 15.43 6.78
CA TYR A 76 0.30 14.54 5.65
C TYR A 76 -1.00 13.76 5.88
N LYS A 77 -1.81 13.69 4.81
CA LYS A 77 -2.99 12.82 4.76
C LYS A 77 -2.56 11.37 4.66
N ILE A 78 -3.35 10.48 5.27
CA ILE A 78 -3.12 9.03 5.24
C ILE A 78 -4.33 8.39 4.56
N LEU A 79 -4.13 7.83 3.38
CA LEU A 79 -5.17 7.08 2.68
C LEU A 79 -5.03 5.60 2.97
N LEU A 80 -6.14 4.92 3.22
CA LEU A 80 -6.16 3.48 3.39
C LEU A 80 -6.81 2.79 2.19
N PHE A 81 -6.09 1.80 1.68
CA PHE A 81 -6.54 0.84 0.68
C PHE A 81 -6.59 -0.54 1.32
N SER A 82 -7.75 -1.18 1.26
CA SER A 82 -7.96 -2.48 1.89
C SER A 82 -9.04 -3.27 1.16
N ASN A 83 -8.83 -4.57 0.99
CA ASN A 83 -9.86 -5.45 0.44
C ASN A 83 -10.90 -5.89 1.48
N ILE A 84 -10.73 -5.47 2.75
CA ILE A 84 -11.69 -5.70 3.83
C ILE A 84 -12.05 -4.39 4.52
N THR A 85 -13.29 -4.26 4.98
CA THR A 85 -13.76 -3.06 5.69
C THR A 85 -13.49 -3.09 7.20
N ASN A 86 -13.36 -4.26 7.81
CA ASN A 86 -13.10 -4.42 9.25
C ASN A 86 -11.60 -4.59 9.55
N HIS A 87 -10.82 -3.56 9.25
CA HIS A 87 -9.41 -3.45 9.62
C HIS A 87 -9.33 -2.68 10.96
N ASN A 88 -8.77 -3.27 12.01
CA ASN A 88 -8.68 -2.61 13.33
C ASN A 88 -7.59 -1.51 13.36
N LEU A 89 -7.41 -0.74 12.29
CA LEU A 89 -6.45 0.36 12.22
C LEU A 89 -6.98 1.56 13.00
N ILE A 90 -6.26 1.98 14.03
CA ILE A 90 -6.75 2.97 15.01
C ILE A 90 -6.01 4.27 14.75
N SER A 91 -6.45 5.04 13.75
CA SER A 91 -6.01 6.42 13.60
C SER A 91 -7.13 7.27 13.02
N ASN A 92 -7.49 8.34 13.74
CA ASN A 92 -8.45 9.35 13.31
C ASN A 92 -8.01 10.13 12.06
N ARG A 93 -6.77 9.92 11.60
CA ARG A 93 -6.20 10.55 10.41
C ARG A 93 -6.31 9.70 9.14
N ILE A 94 -6.75 8.45 9.27
CA ILE A 94 -6.92 7.55 8.12
C ILE A 94 -8.22 7.90 7.39
N ILE A 95 -8.08 8.17 6.11
CA ILE A 95 -9.20 8.27 5.17
C ILE A 95 -9.33 6.90 4.51
N ASN A 96 -10.41 6.18 4.80
CA ASN A 96 -10.66 4.90 4.16
C ASN A 96 -11.18 5.14 2.74
N VAL A 97 -10.40 4.75 1.73
CA VAL A 97 -10.77 4.86 0.32
C VAL A 97 -11.59 3.65 -0.12
N SER A 98 -11.26 2.47 0.43
CA SER A 98 -11.97 1.22 0.15
C SER A 98 -13.11 1.01 1.15
N ASP A 99 -14.32 1.43 0.78
CA ASP A 99 -15.51 1.37 1.62
C ASP A 99 -16.30 0.05 1.49
N LYS A 100 -15.86 -0.87 0.63
CA LYS A 100 -16.48 -2.18 0.42
C LYS A 100 -15.45 -3.30 0.28
N ASN A 101 -15.92 -4.53 0.47
CA ASN A 101 -15.14 -5.72 0.14
C ASN A 101 -15.10 -5.89 -1.39
N ILE A 102 -13.90 -5.98 -1.96
CA ILE A 102 -13.70 -6.09 -3.41
C ILE A 102 -13.92 -7.53 -3.88
N ASP A 103 -14.84 -7.73 -4.81
CA ASP A 103 -15.07 -9.00 -5.52
C ASP A 103 -14.37 -9.00 -6.88
N ARG A 104 -13.27 -9.76 -6.99
CA ARG A 104 -12.46 -9.86 -8.22
C ARG A 104 -13.20 -10.44 -9.43
N SER A 105 -14.37 -11.07 -9.23
CA SER A 105 -15.20 -11.58 -10.32
C SER A 105 -16.09 -10.50 -10.96
N LEU A 106 -16.23 -9.34 -10.31
CA LEU A 106 -17.05 -8.24 -10.80
C LEU A 106 -16.20 -7.20 -11.53
N LYS A 107 -16.63 -6.84 -12.74
CA LYS A 107 -15.93 -5.87 -13.60
C LYS A 107 -15.77 -4.51 -12.93
N ASP A 108 -16.81 -4.00 -12.28
CA ASP A 108 -16.78 -2.67 -11.67
C ASP A 108 -15.84 -2.63 -10.45
N ASP A 109 -15.77 -3.72 -9.69
CA ASP A 109 -14.83 -3.88 -8.58
C ASP A 109 -13.38 -3.94 -9.08
N MET A 110 -13.13 -4.56 -10.24
CA MET A 110 -11.82 -4.53 -10.87
C MET A 110 -11.44 -3.13 -11.39
N LEU A 111 -12.39 -2.36 -11.92
CA LEU A 111 -12.14 -0.96 -12.30
C LEU A 111 -11.77 -0.10 -11.08
N ILE A 112 -12.47 -0.29 -9.96
CA ILE A 112 -12.14 0.36 -8.68
C ILE A 112 -10.74 -0.05 -8.23
N SER A 113 -10.42 -1.35 -8.22
CA SER A 113 -9.11 -1.85 -7.80
C SER A 113 -7.97 -1.29 -8.66
N ILE A 114 -8.18 -1.11 -9.97
CA ILE A 114 -7.19 -0.45 -10.85
C ILE A 114 -7.05 1.04 -10.51
N ALA A 115 -8.15 1.74 -10.26
CA ALA A 115 -8.11 3.15 -9.87
C ALA A 115 -7.39 3.34 -8.52
N GLU A 116 -7.72 2.51 -7.52
CA GLU A 116 -7.04 2.46 -6.23
C GLU A 116 -5.54 2.14 -6.38
N PHE A 117 -5.18 1.20 -7.27
CA PHE A 117 -3.78 0.89 -7.58
C PHE A 117 -3.03 2.12 -8.12
N ILE A 118 -3.65 2.88 -9.01
CA ILE A 118 -3.06 4.10 -9.59
C ILE A 118 -2.91 5.19 -8.53
N ILE A 119 -3.88 5.36 -7.63
CA ILE A 119 -3.75 6.31 -6.51
C ILE A 119 -2.65 5.81 -5.56
N LEU A 120 -2.66 4.55 -5.15
CA LEU A 120 -1.61 3.96 -4.31
C LEU A 120 -0.21 4.19 -4.90
N SER A 121 -0.07 4.05 -6.22
CA SER A 121 1.19 4.22 -6.94
C SER A 121 1.61 5.67 -7.18
N GLN A 122 0.81 6.65 -6.75
CA GLN A 122 1.10 8.08 -6.79
C GLN A 122 1.37 8.66 -5.39
N SER A 123 1.36 7.83 -4.35
CA SER A 123 1.66 8.27 -2.99
C SER A 123 3.15 8.59 -2.82
N SER A 124 3.47 9.31 -1.76
CA SER A 124 4.86 9.66 -1.45
C SER A 124 5.61 8.59 -0.67
N LEU A 125 4.85 7.73 0.01
CA LEU A 125 5.32 6.60 0.82
C LEU A 125 4.17 5.58 0.90
N ILE A 126 4.50 4.30 0.95
CA ILE A 126 3.54 3.21 1.19
C ILE A 126 3.89 2.54 2.52
N ILE A 127 2.92 2.36 3.41
CA ILE A 127 2.98 1.42 4.53
C ILE A 127 2.11 0.23 4.13
N GLY A 128 2.71 -0.90 3.73
CA GLY A 128 1.98 -1.92 2.98
C GLY A 128 2.26 -3.34 3.42
N THR A 129 1.28 -4.23 3.22
CA THR A 129 1.39 -5.65 3.54
C THR A 129 2.56 -6.29 2.83
N ASN A 130 3.43 -6.97 3.58
CA ASN A 130 4.46 -7.85 3.04
C ASN A 130 3.85 -8.96 2.16
N SER A 131 4.55 -9.35 1.10
CA SER A 131 4.10 -10.37 0.13
C SER A 131 2.80 -10.05 -0.59
N SER A 132 2.37 -8.77 -0.61
CA SER A 132 1.24 -8.34 -1.41
C SER A 132 1.72 -7.66 -2.69
N SER A 133 1.63 -8.41 -3.79
CA SER A 133 1.98 -7.94 -5.13
C SER A 133 1.30 -6.62 -5.49
N PHE A 134 0.05 -6.39 -5.06
CA PHE A 134 -0.66 -5.13 -5.31
C PHE A 134 0.14 -3.89 -4.87
N SER A 135 0.62 -3.89 -3.62
CA SER A 135 1.42 -2.79 -3.09
C SER A 135 2.89 -2.82 -3.54
N ASP A 136 3.42 -3.99 -3.88
CA ASP A 136 4.77 -4.12 -4.42
C ASP A 136 4.85 -3.51 -5.82
N GLU A 137 3.88 -3.82 -6.66
CA GLU A 137 3.77 -3.25 -8.00
C GLU A 137 3.52 -1.74 -7.97
N ALA A 138 2.71 -1.27 -7.02
CA ALA A 138 2.47 0.17 -6.85
C ALA A 138 3.77 0.90 -6.45
N SER A 139 4.57 0.29 -5.58
CA SER A 139 5.90 0.79 -5.21
C SER A 139 6.82 0.87 -6.43
N PHE A 140 6.79 -0.10 -7.35
CA PHE A 140 7.63 -0.07 -8.56
C PHE A 140 7.19 0.95 -9.61
N PHE A 141 5.90 1.31 -9.67
CA PHE A 141 5.36 2.24 -10.68
C PHE A 141 6.15 3.56 -10.70
N ASN A 142 6.30 4.18 -9.53
CA ASN A 142 7.01 5.46 -9.35
C ASN A 142 8.24 5.34 -8.45
N ILE A 143 8.70 4.12 -8.15
CA ILE A 143 9.84 3.85 -7.26
C ILE A 143 9.59 4.50 -5.88
N ILE A 144 8.37 4.30 -5.37
CA ILE A 144 7.93 4.84 -4.09
C ILE A 144 8.46 3.92 -2.99
N PRO A 145 9.09 4.46 -1.92
CA PRO A 145 9.47 3.64 -0.79
C PRO A 145 8.24 2.95 -0.17
N LYS A 146 8.37 1.66 0.12
CA LYS A 146 7.36 0.89 0.85
C LYS A 146 7.97 0.42 2.16
N LEU A 147 7.31 0.68 3.29
CA LEU A 147 7.63 0.12 4.59
C LEU A 147 6.67 -1.03 4.89
N MET A 148 7.21 -2.15 5.38
CA MET A 148 6.44 -3.34 5.71
C MET A 148 6.35 -3.51 7.22
N PRO A 149 5.14 -3.40 7.81
CA PRO A 149 4.95 -3.54 9.24
C PRO A 149 4.91 -5.01 9.65
N LEU A 150 6.08 -5.62 9.88
CA LEU A 150 6.20 -7.03 10.24
C LEU A 150 6.50 -7.24 11.73
N LYS A 151 5.91 -8.30 12.30
CA LYS A 151 6.27 -8.78 13.65
C LYS A 151 7.64 -9.46 13.66
N THR A 152 7.90 -10.25 12.63
CA THR A 152 9.10 -11.09 12.49
C THR A 152 9.63 -10.95 11.09
N LYS A 153 10.95 -11.01 10.95
CA LYS A 153 11.58 -10.88 9.64
C LYS A 153 11.14 -12.00 8.70
N ASP A 154 10.84 -11.66 7.45
CA ASP A 154 10.47 -12.63 6.43
C ASP A 154 11.65 -12.91 5.49
N ASN A 155 12.42 -13.94 5.82
CA ASN A 155 13.59 -14.35 5.03
C ASN A 155 13.22 -14.94 3.65
N SER A 156 11.93 -15.13 3.35
CA SER A 156 11.46 -15.68 2.07
C SER A 156 11.04 -14.59 1.06
N TYR A 157 10.98 -13.33 1.51
CA TYR A 157 10.59 -12.22 0.66
C TYR A 157 11.70 -11.85 -0.33
N HIS A 158 11.39 -11.91 -1.62
CA HIS A 158 12.39 -11.89 -2.69
C HIS A 158 12.10 -10.83 -3.77
N CYS A 159 11.27 -9.83 -3.47
CA CYS A 159 11.02 -8.76 -4.41
C CYS A 159 12.24 -7.85 -4.59
N TYR A 160 12.45 -7.38 -5.82
CA TYR A 160 13.55 -6.46 -6.13
C TYR A 160 13.43 -5.16 -5.34
N GLY A 161 14.57 -4.64 -4.88
CA GLY A 161 14.60 -3.40 -4.08
C GLY A 161 14.28 -3.64 -2.60
N TYR A 162 14.20 -4.90 -2.17
CA TYR A 162 14.07 -5.27 -0.77
C TYR A 162 15.30 -4.88 0.05
N SER A 163 15.05 -4.33 1.24
CA SER A 163 16.09 -4.00 2.22
C SER A 163 15.54 -4.02 3.64
N ILE A 164 16.44 -4.23 4.60
CA ILE A 164 16.15 -4.15 6.03
C ILE A 164 16.99 -3.02 6.62
N THR A 165 16.33 -1.97 7.12
CA THR A 165 17.00 -0.82 7.76
C THR A 165 16.27 -0.50 9.06
N ASP A 166 17.01 -0.37 10.16
CA ASP A 166 16.46 -0.18 11.51
C ASP A 166 15.36 -1.18 11.87
N ASN A 167 15.55 -2.45 11.49
CA ASN A 167 14.57 -3.53 11.64
C ASN A 167 13.21 -3.31 10.94
N ILE A 168 13.11 -2.34 10.04
CA ILE A 168 11.97 -2.20 9.11
C ILE A 168 12.35 -2.83 7.77
N GLU A 169 11.52 -3.76 7.35
CA GLU A 169 11.56 -4.30 6.00
C GLU A 169 10.93 -3.32 5.02
N SER A 170 11.51 -3.22 3.83
CA SER A 170 11.10 -2.20 2.87
C SER A 170 11.35 -2.60 1.42
N LEU A 171 10.63 -1.96 0.49
CA LEU A 171 11.01 -1.88 -0.92
C LEU A 171 11.44 -0.46 -1.26
N ASN A 172 12.39 -0.34 -2.18
CA ASN A 172 12.84 0.94 -2.73
C ASN A 172 13.21 1.93 -1.62
N TYR A 173 13.90 1.44 -0.58
CA TYR A 173 14.24 2.25 0.58
C TYR A 173 14.99 3.51 0.18
N ASN A 174 14.55 4.65 0.73
CA ASN A 174 15.20 5.93 0.58
C ASN A 174 15.02 6.71 1.89
N SER A 175 16.09 6.83 2.66
CA SER A 175 16.09 7.48 3.97
C SER A 175 15.62 8.93 3.90
N ASP A 176 16.02 9.68 2.89
CA ASP A 176 15.71 11.11 2.76
C ASP A 176 14.21 11.32 2.50
N THR A 177 13.64 10.50 1.61
CA THR A 177 12.20 10.47 1.35
C THR A 177 11.45 10.05 2.60
N ILE A 178 11.85 8.96 3.27
CA ILE A 178 11.17 8.47 4.48
C ILE A 178 11.20 9.53 5.59
N ASN A 179 12.36 10.14 5.85
CA ASN A 179 12.54 11.18 6.88
C ASN A 179 11.77 12.47 6.54
N THR A 180 11.39 12.69 5.28
CA THR A 180 10.50 13.79 4.89
C THR A 180 9.08 13.58 5.43
N TYR A 181 8.61 12.32 5.48
CA TYR A 181 7.24 11.95 5.82
C TYR A 181 7.05 11.43 7.24
N MET A 182 8.09 10.86 7.84
CA MET A 182 8.07 10.23 9.15
C MET A 182 8.78 11.11 10.19
N GLU A 183 8.30 11.10 11.43
CA GLU A 183 9.01 11.68 12.57
C GLU A 183 10.28 10.86 12.84
N ASN A 184 11.42 11.53 13.06
CA ASN A 184 12.70 10.93 13.45
C ASN A 184 12.67 10.45 14.91
N LYS A 185 11.69 9.61 15.26
CA LYS A 185 11.68 8.86 16.51
C LYS A 185 12.29 7.50 16.18
N SER A 186 13.47 7.24 16.74
CA SER A 186 14.21 5.98 16.64
C SER A 186 13.23 4.79 16.58
N VAL A 187 13.44 3.93 15.58
CA VAL A 187 12.62 2.76 15.29
C VAL A 187 12.88 1.66 16.30
#